data_AF-I8ZUX1-F1
#
_entry.id   AF-I8ZUX1-F1
#
_cell.length_a   1.000
_cell.length_b   1.000
_cell.length_c   1.000
_cell.angle_alpha   90.00
_cell.angle_beta   90.00
_cell.angle_gamma   90.00
#
_symmetry.space_group_name_H-M   'P 1'
#
loop_
_entity.id
_entity.type
_entity.pdbx_description
1 polymer ?
#
loop_
_entity_poly.entity_id
_entity_poly.type
_entity_poly.pdbx_seq_one_letter_code
_entity_poly.pdbx_strand_id
1 'polypeptide(L)' 'MELPAMPGISVHYSRISGRHTAVIDQGVTASALTAALARYLPADVPLVETLTHVGAAMLIFQGESDPHDGDVPQDEASE' A
#
# COMPACT_ATOMS: atom_id res chain seq x y z
N MET A 1 -24.80 20.49 12.03
CA MET A 1 -25.14 19.42 11.06
C MET A 1 -23.84 18.70 10.77
N GLU A 2 -23.60 17.56 11.42
CA GLU A 2 -22.48 16.70 11.03
C GLU A 2 -22.86 16.03 9.70
N LEU A 3 -22.04 16.26 8.68
CA LEU A 3 -22.15 15.50 7.44
C LEU A 3 -21.85 14.03 7.77
N PRO A 4 -22.66 13.07 7.30
CA PRO A 4 -22.34 11.66 7.49
C PRO A 4 -20.96 11.39 6.89
N ALA A 5 -20.10 10.71 7.66
CA ALA A 5 -18.82 10.22 7.15
C ALA A 5 -19.12 9.32 5.94
N MET A 6 -18.77 9.78 4.74
CA MET A 6 -18.92 8.98 3.54
C MET A 6 -17.85 7.89 3.57
N PRO A 7 -18.21 6.60 3.61
CA PRO A 7 -17.23 5.52 3.62
C PRO A 7 -16.36 5.62 2.37
N GLY A 8 -15.04 5.57 2.56
CA GLY A 8 -14.06 5.84 1.52
C GLY A 8 -12.91 4.84 1.50
N ILE A 9 -12.05 5.04 0.51
CA ILE A 9 -10.79 4.31 0.36
C ILE A 9 -9.70 5.36 0.22
N SER A 10 -8.68 5.27 1.06
CA SER A 10 -7.47 6.07 0.95
C SER A 10 -6.28 5.16 0.67
N VAL A 11 -5.44 5.53 -0.30
CA VAL A 11 -4.23 4.77 -0.65
C VAL A 11 -3.03 5.68 -0.45
N HIS A 12 -2.07 5.20 0.34
CA HIS A 12 -0.82 5.91 0.64
C HIS A 12 0.36 5.11 0.11
N TYR A 13 1.31 5.79 -0.53
CA TYR A 13 2.59 5.21 -0.91
C TYR A 13 3.69 5.72 0.02
N SER A 14 4.38 4.80 0.67
CA SER A 14 5.53 5.09 1.52
C SER A 14 6.82 4.94 0.71
N ARG A 15 7.51 6.05 0.48
CA ARG A 15 8.84 6.06 -0.16
C ARG A 15 9.92 5.38 0.67
N ILE A 16 9.75 5.33 1.99
CA ILE A 16 10.75 4.76 2.91
C ILE A 16 10.72 3.23 2.86
N SER A 17 9.53 2.64 2.74
CA SER A 17 9.35 1.18 2.70
C SER A 17 9.05 0.65 1.30
N GLY A 18 8.90 1.52 0.31
CA GLY A 18 8.42 1.21 -1.03
C GLY A 18 6.95 0.77 -1.10
N ARG A 19 6.23 0.66 0.01
CA ARG A 19 4.92 -0.03 0.05
C ARG A 19 3.73 0.89 -0.25
N HIS A 20 2.70 0.30 -0.85
CA HIS A 20 1.37 0.88 -0.92
C HIS A 20 0.48 0.35 0.21
N THR A 21 -0.20 1.24 0.92
CA THR A 21 -1.14 0.90 1.99
C THR A 21 -2.50 1.49 1.65
N ALA A 22 -3.53 0.65 1.54
CA ALA A 22 -4.91 1.08 1.36
C ALA A 22 -5.69 0.94 2.67
N VAL A 23 -6.35 2.01 3.13
CA VAL A 23 -7.28 2.00 4.26
C VAL A 23 -8.70 2.11 3.72
N ILE A 24 -9.56 1.19 4.15
CA ILE A 24 -10.90 0.96 3.62
C ILE A 24 -11.89 1.05 4.77
N ASP A 25 -12.85 1.97 4.68
CA ASP A 25 -13.92 2.09 5.66
C ASP A 25 -14.98 0.98 5.51
N GLN A 26 -15.70 0.69 6.59
CA GLN A 26 -16.85 -0.20 6.54
C GLN A 26 -17.97 0.37 5.65
N GLY A 27 -18.61 -0.51 4.88
CA GLY A 27 -19.66 -0.14 3.93
C GLY A 27 -19.17 0.15 2.51
N VAL A 28 -17.86 0.09 2.26
CA VAL A 28 -17.29 0.10 0.91
C VAL A 28 -17.67 -1.20 0.18
N THR A 29 -18.20 -1.05 -1.04
CA THR A 29 -18.52 -2.21 -1.89
C THR A 29 -17.25 -2.80 -2.51
N ALA A 30 -17.30 -4.09 -2.85
CA ALA A 30 -16.20 -4.75 -3.57
C ALA A 30 -15.87 -4.03 -4.90
N SER A 31 -16.87 -3.51 -5.62
CA SER A 31 -16.64 -2.76 -6.87
C SER A 31 -15.91 -1.44 -6.65
N ALA A 32 -16.25 -0.69 -5.61
CA ALA A 32 -15.55 0.54 -5.24
C ALA A 32 -14.10 0.24 -4.82
N LEU A 33 -13.90 -0.86 -4.08
CA LEU A 33 -12.57 -1.35 -3.72
C LEU A 33 -11.74 -1.67 -4.97
N THR A 34 -12.24 -2.51 -5.87
CA THR A 34 -11.53 -2.88 -7.08
C THR A 34 -11.20 -1.66 -7.95
N ALA A 35 -12.13 -0.72 -8.10
CA ALA A 35 -11.91 0.51 -8.87
C ALA A 35 -10.82 1.41 -8.25
N ALA A 36 -10.77 1.51 -6.92
CA ALA A 36 -9.73 2.28 -6.24
C ALA A 36 -8.37 1.59 -6.36
N LEU A 37 -8.29 0.29 -6.12
CA LEU A 37 -7.04 -0.47 -6.26
C LEU A 37 -6.49 -0.38 -7.69
N ALA A 38 -7.34 -0.54 -8.71
CA ALA A 38 -6.94 -0.41 -10.12
C ALA A 38 -6.42 0.99 -10.51
N ARG A 39 -6.81 2.04 -9.76
CA ARG A 39 -6.34 3.41 -10.00
C ARG A 39 -4.99 3.69 -9.35
N TYR A 40 -4.74 3.11 -8.17
CA TYR A 40 -3.63 3.52 -7.30
C TYR A 40 -2.52 2.49 -7.17
N LEU A 41 -2.76 1.24 -7.59
CA LEU A 41 -1.76 0.19 -7.58
C LEU A 41 -1.28 -0.10 -9.00
N PRO A 42 0.03 -0.31 -9.19
CA PRO A 42 0.56 -0.94 -10.39
C PRO A 42 -0.06 -2.31 -10.61
N ALA A 43 -0.09 -2.76 -11.87
CA ALA A 43 -0.47 -4.13 -12.18
C ALA A 43 0.47 -5.12 -11.47
N ASP A 44 -0.08 -6.27 -11.07
CA ASP A 44 0.68 -7.41 -10.52
C ASP A 44 1.40 -7.20 -9.18
N VAL A 45 1.02 -6.18 -8.40
CA VAL A 45 1.56 -6.00 -7.04
C VAL A 45 0.85 -6.96 -6.05
N PRO A 46 1.60 -7.87 -5.38
CA PRO A 46 0.99 -8.81 -4.45
C PRO A 46 0.55 -8.12 -3.15
N LEU A 47 -0.59 -8.55 -2.64
CA LEU A 47 -1.06 -8.23 -1.29
C LEU A 47 -0.20 -9.02 -0.29
N VAL A 48 0.47 -8.31 0.61
CA VAL A 48 1.40 -8.90 1.59
C VAL A 48 0.71 -9.09 2.94
N GLU A 49 -0.14 -8.15 3.32
CA GLU A 49 -0.75 -8.16 4.64
C GLU A 49 -2.14 -7.53 4.62
N THR A 50 -3.03 -8.04 5.48
CA THR A 50 -4.35 -7.50 5.72
C THR A 50 -4.58 -7.38 7.21
N LEU A 51 -4.91 -6.17 7.66
CA LEU A 51 -5.20 -5.86 9.05
C LEU A 51 -6.63 -5.33 9.13
N THR A 52 -7.44 -5.93 9.99
CA THR A 52 -8.80 -5.46 10.23
C THR A 52 -8.89 -4.91 11.65
N HIS A 53 -9.33 -3.67 11.79
CA HIS A 53 -9.54 -3.05 13.09
C HIS A 53 -10.84 -2.27 13.05
N VAL A 54 -11.69 -2.49 14.06
CA VAL A 54 -13.02 -1.90 14.30
C VAL A 54 -13.43 -0.84 13.26
N GLY A 55 -14.22 -1.24 12.27
CA GLY A 55 -14.76 -0.29 11.29
C GLY A 55 -13.93 -0.12 10.02
N ALA A 56 -12.73 -0.70 9.92
CA ALA A 56 -11.87 -0.56 8.75
C ALA A 56 -11.03 -1.81 8.45
N ALA A 57 -10.60 -1.90 7.19
CA ALA A 57 -9.59 -2.84 6.73
C ALA A 57 -8.41 -2.07 6.13
N MET A 58 -7.20 -2.46 6.50
CA MET A 58 -5.96 -1.96 5.93
C MET A 58 -5.31 -3.07 5.12
N LEU A 59 -5.04 -2.79 3.84
CA LEU A 59 -4.36 -3.68 2.91
C LEU A 59 -2.98 -3.14 2.63
N ILE A 60 -1.94 -3.97 2.78
CA ILE A 60 -0.55 -3.58 2.52
C ILE A 60 -0.05 -4.40 1.33
N PHE A 61 0.39 -3.70 0.30
CA PHE A 61 0.90 -4.27 -0.94
C PHE A 61 2.43 -4.17 -0.95
N GLN A 62 3.07 -5.13 -1.62
CA GLN A 62 4.52 -5.12 -1.78
C GLN A 62 4.95 -3.85 -2.52
N GLY A 63 6.07 -3.27 -2.09
CA GLY A 63 6.70 -2.20 -2.86
C GLY A 63 7.52 -2.74 -4.01
N GLU A 64 7.72 -1.96 -5.07
CA GLU A 64 8.90 -2.20 -5.92
C GLU A 64 10.12 -2.22 -5.00
N SER A 65 10.84 -3.34 -5.00
CA SER A 65 12.18 -3.39 -4.42
C SER A 65 12.98 -2.32 -5.14
N ASP A 66 13.44 -1.30 -4.43
CA ASP A 66 14.32 -0.29 -5.01
C ASP A 66 15.55 -1.03 -5.58
N PRO A 67 15.79 -1.02 -6.91
CA PRO A 67 16.92 -1.73 -7.49
C PRO A 67 18.28 -1.13 -7.07
N HIS A 68 18.30 -0.04 -6.29
CA HIS A 68 19.52 0.59 -5.81
C HIS A 68 20.15 -0.03 -4.55
N ASP A 69 19.52 -1.01 -3.90
CA ASP A 69 20.12 -1.66 -2.71
C ASP A 69 21.13 -2.79 -3.06
N GLY A 70 21.54 -2.87 -4.34
CA GLY A 70 22.38 -3.94 -4.90
C GLY A 70 23.79 -3.55 -5.34
N ASP A 71 24.18 -2.27 -5.30
CA ASP A 71 25.53 -1.81 -5.66
C ASP A 71 26.26 -1.24 -4.43
N VAL A 72 26.59 -2.11 -3.48
CA VAL A 72 27.78 -1.86 -2.66
C VAL A 72 28.92 -2.55 -3.39
N PRO A 73 29.78 -1.85 -4.15
CA PRO A 73 31.01 -2.44 -4.63
C PRO A 73 31.80 -2.86 -3.39
N GLN A 74 31.93 -4.18 -3.22
CA GLN A 74 32.78 -4.80 -2.23
C GLN A 74 34.23 -4.72 -2.72
N ASP A 75 34.70 -3.51 -3.03
CA ASP A 75 36.09 -3.26 -3.40
C ASP A 75 36.87 -2.97 -2.13
N GLU A 76 37.57 -4.01 -1.69
CA GLU A 76 38.97 -3.97 -1.26
C GLU A 76 39.41 -2.71 -0.51
N ALA A 77 39.41 -2.78 0.82
CA ALA A 77 40.40 -2.10 1.63
C ALA A 77 41.18 -3.17 2.40
N SER A 78 42.16 -3.74 1.70
CA SER A 78 43.33 -4.37 2.31
C SER A 78 44.11 -3.33 3.10
N GLU A 79 44.43 -3.61 4.36
CA GLU A 79 45.75 -3.56 5.03
C GLU A 79 45.62 -3.70 6.55
#